data_AF-A0A182E4H7-F1
#
_entry.id   AF-A0A182E4H7-F1
#
_cell.length_a   1.000
_cell.length_b   1.000
_cell.length_c   1.000
_cell.angle_alpha   90.00
_cell.angle_beta   90.00
_cell.angle_gamma   90.00
#
_symmetry.space_group_name_H-M   'P 1'
#
loop_
_entity.id
_entity.type
_entity.pdbx_description
1 polymer ?
#
loop_
_entity_poly.entity_id
_entity_poly.type
_entity_poly.pdbx_seq_one_letter_code
_entity_poly.pdbx_strand_id
1 'polypeptide(L)'
;MADFANSELNHRLRLLHFRHGKITVSSMQEAIKYLSRRDFVDLRYDEWIADTCILFGDKDPMNITGMLQYNFIVAITSRKDHLKVEWNFDKINEFASNDGEGTLINGMIYPCDCIPCGEFPVSCLSVEDIKDSRFHPSVYKTLIFSKNQVKLAIVISGSGQSTKEKAENRALMTAQILRLDLGDMPICIVAQSDTRKNEKANLINKLEEDVVLLFYYHEISASTFVVDTKDEEILRKKFLEWKEKLNFLNSHQTFAFHFTMINGTEPENSEEIFGDTFPNIPLNTLRLLSDQSITGVDYRDHYKIGPVYAIVGLLKFGSEEDFSE
;
A
#
# COMPACT_ATOMS: atom_id res chain seq x y z
N MET A 1 20.10 4.21 28.27
CA MET A 1 18.90 3.37 28.55
C MET A 1 17.81 3.61 27.52
N ALA A 2 17.48 4.87 27.18
CA ALA A 2 16.52 5.19 26.12
C ALA A 2 16.93 4.62 24.74
N ASP A 3 18.20 4.74 24.34
CA ASP A 3 18.65 4.25 23.02
C ASP A 3 18.46 2.74 22.82
N PHE A 4 18.71 1.95 23.88
CA PHE A 4 18.49 0.50 23.85
C PHE A 4 17.00 0.17 23.73
N ALA A 5 16.16 0.86 24.49
CA ALA A 5 14.71 0.69 24.42
C ALA A 5 14.16 1.11 23.03
N ASN A 6 14.60 2.24 22.50
CA ASN A 6 14.24 2.71 21.17
C ASN A 6 14.70 1.74 20.07
N SER A 7 15.92 1.22 20.18
CA SER A 7 16.43 0.20 19.26
C SER A 7 15.59 -1.08 19.30
N GLU A 8 15.18 -1.53 20.48
CA GLU A 8 14.34 -2.72 20.66
C GLU A 8 12.92 -2.49 20.12
N LEU A 9 12.31 -1.33 20.38
CA LEU A 9 10.99 -0.97 19.83
C LEU A 9 11.01 -0.88 18.31
N ASN A 10 12.00 -0.19 17.74
CA ASN A 10 12.21 -0.12 16.29
C ASN A 10 12.48 -1.50 15.68
N HIS A 11 13.10 -2.42 16.42
CA HIS A 11 13.30 -3.80 15.97
C HIS A 11 11.98 -4.57 15.94
N ARG A 12 11.15 -4.46 16.98
CA ARG A 12 9.85 -5.16 17.08
C ARG A 12 8.83 -4.66 16.08
N LEU A 13 8.78 -3.34 15.86
CA LEU A 13 7.83 -2.69 14.94
C LEU A 13 8.34 -2.60 13.50
N ARG A 14 9.43 -3.31 13.19
CA ARG A 14 9.99 -3.34 11.85
C ARG A 14 8.97 -3.93 10.87
N LEU A 15 8.54 -3.09 9.92
CA LEU A 15 7.86 -3.50 8.69
C LEU A 15 8.63 -4.63 7.99
N LEU A 16 7.89 -5.68 7.65
CA LEU A 16 8.39 -6.74 6.80
C LEU A 16 7.99 -6.50 5.37
N HIS A 17 8.88 -6.89 4.46
CA HIS A 17 8.63 -6.84 3.04
C HIS A 17 8.71 -8.25 2.48
N PHE A 18 7.66 -8.65 1.77
CA PHE A 18 7.58 -9.90 1.05
C PHE A 18 7.84 -9.64 -0.42
N ARG A 19 8.79 -10.35 -1.03
CA ARG A 19 9.04 -10.28 -2.48
C ARG A 19 9.73 -11.55 -2.94
N HIS A 20 9.37 -12.04 -4.13
CA HIS A 20 9.95 -13.26 -4.71
C HIS A 20 9.86 -14.49 -3.78
N GLY A 21 8.73 -14.66 -3.09
CA GLY A 21 8.50 -15.81 -2.21
C GLY A 21 9.28 -15.77 -0.88
N LYS A 22 9.92 -14.64 -0.53
CA LYS A 22 10.73 -14.52 0.69
C LYS A 22 10.46 -13.20 1.41
N ILE A 23 10.57 -13.27 2.74
CA ILE A 23 10.65 -12.08 3.60
C ILE A 23 12.09 -11.58 3.56
N THR A 24 12.31 -10.30 3.31
CA THR A 24 13.66 -9.75 3.05
C THR A 24 14.59 -9.75 4.27
N VAL A 25 14.07 -9.90 5.49
CA VAL A 25 14.87 -9.87 6.73
C VAL A 25 15.10 -11.29 7.26
N SER A 26 16.32 -11.81 7.10
CA SER A 26 16.70 -13.19 7.46
C SER A 26 16.47 -13.53 8.94
N SER A 27 16.79 -12.62 9.87
CA SER A 27 16.60 -12.83 11.30
C SER A 27 15.12 -12.99 11.70
N MET A 28 14.20 -12.39 10.93
CA MET A 28 12.76 -12.47 11.19
C MET A 28 12.10 -13.66 10.47
N GLN A 29 12.75 -14.25 9.47
CA GLN A 29 12.29 -15.53 8.89
C GLN A 29 12.28 -16.66 9.92
N GLU A 30 13.26 -16.69 10.83
CA GLU A 30 13.31 -17.70 11.89
C GLU A 30 12.24 -17.45 12.95
N ALA A 31 11.99 -16.20 13.33
CA ALA A 31 10.91 -15.83 14.24
C ALA A 31 9.54 -16.24 13.69
N ILE A 32 9.27 -15.98 12.40
CA ILE A 32 8.02 -16.38 11.75
C ILE A 32 7.89 -17.89 11.64
N LYS A 33 8.97 -18.61 11.29
CA LYS A 33 9.00 -20.09 11.31
C LYS A 33 8.83 -20.69 12.70
N TYR A 34 9.24 -19.96 13.74
CA TYR A 34 9.04 -20.37 15.12
C TYR A 34 7.57 -20.23 15.52
N LEU A 35 6.97 -19.07 15.21
CA LEU A 35 5.56 -18.78 15.45
C LEU A 35 4.62 -19.69 14.64
N SER A 36 5.07 -20.14 13.46
CA SER A 36 4.33 -21.08 12.60
C SER A 36 4.02 -22.42 13.23
N ARG A 37 4.74 -22.77 14.29
CA ARG A 37 4.67 -24.09 14.93
C ARG A 37 3.87 -24.07 16.23
N ARG A 38 3.31 -22.91 16.63
CA ARG A 38 2.52 -22.76 17.85
C ARG A 38 1.04 -22.63 17.54
N ASP A 39 0.22 -23.15 18.46
CA ASP A 39 -1.21 -22.92 18.45
C ASP A 39 -1.51 -21.46 18.86
N PHE A 40 -2.48 -20.85 18.18
CA PHE A 40 -2.87 -19.42 18.35
C PHE A 40 -3.23 -19.01 19.78
N VAL A 41 -3.48 -19.98 20.67
CA VAL A 41 -3.91 -19.76 22.07
C VAL A 41 -2.74 -19.38 22.99
N ASP A 42 -1.49 -19.62 22.58
CA ASP A 42 -0.28 -19.46 23.41
C ASP A 42 0.64 -18.29 22.98
N LEU A 43 0.12 -17.34 22.19
CA LEU A 43 0.88 -16.16 21.79
C LEU A 43 1.11 -15.25 23.00
N ARG A 44 2.37 -15.05 23.37
CA ARG A 44 2.75 -14.11 24.43
C ARG A 44 2.82 -12.69 23.88
N TYR A 45 2.55 -11.70 24.73
CA TYR A 45 2.61 -10.26 24.43
C TYR A 45 4.01 -9.74 24.02
N ASP A 46 5.02 -10.58 23.88
CA ASP A 46 6.38 -10.24 23.45
C ASP A 46 6.74 -10.81 22.06
N GLU A 47 5.82 -11.54 21.42
CA GLU A 47 6.04 -12.22 20.16
C GLU A 47 5.57 -11.36 18.96
N TRP A 48 6.36 -11.31 17.89
CA TRP A 48 6.01 -10.57 16.67
C TRP A 48 4.78 -11.21 16.02
N ILE A 49 3.76 -10.44 15.70
CA ILE A 49 2.51 -10.96 15.13
C ILE A 49 2.14 -10.07 13.95
N ALA A 50 1.71 -10.60 12.82
CA ALA A 50 1.26 -9.76 11.70
C ALA A 50 -0.11 -9.14 12.04
N ASP A 51 -0.30 -7.85 11.74
CA ASP A 51 -1.56 -7.12 11.91
C ASP A 51 -2.12 -6.63 10.58
N THR A 52 -1.35 -5.76 9.91
CA THR A 52 -1.75 -5.15 8.64
C THR A 52 -0.93 -5.71 7.48
N CYS A 53 -1.59 -6.14 6.41
CA CYS A 53 -0.96 -6.65 5.19
C CYS A 53 -1.47 -5.90 3.96
N ILE A 54 -0.57 -5.34 3.14
CA ILE A 54 -0.90 -4.78 1.83
C ILE A 54 -0.10 -5.56 0.78
N LEU A 55 -0.81 -6.32 -0.05
CA LEU A 55 -0.25 -7.33 -0.94
C LEU A 55 -0.63 -7.04 -2.40
N PHE A 56 0.30 -7.31 -3.30
CA PHE A 56 0.15 -7.19 -4.74
C PHE A 56 0.50 -8.50 -5.44
N GLY A 57 -0.39 -8.95 -6.33
CA GLY A 57 -0.27 -10.23 -7.04
C GLY A 57 -0.69 -11.42 -6.17
N ASP A 58 -1.01 -12.55 -6.79
CA ASP A 58 -1.61 -13.72 -6.11
C ASP A 58 -1.04 -15.07 -6.59
N LYS A 59 0.10 -15.09 -7.29
CA LYS A 59 0.60 -16.29 -7.96
C LYS A 59 0.93 -17.46 -7.02
N ASP A 60 1.46 -17.18 -5.83
CA ASP A 60 1.92 -18.21 -4.89
C ASP A 60 1.48 -17.87 -3.46
N PRO A 61 1.00 -18.83 -2.65
CA PRO A 61 0.59 -18.55 -1.28
C PRO A 61 1.74 -18.01 -0.42
N MET A 62 1.47 -16.90 0.25
CA MET A 62 2.28 -16.41 1.35
C MET A 62 2.05 -17.35 2.53
N ASN A 63 2.89 -18.38 2.66
CA ASN A 63 2.86 -19.32 3.78
C ASN A 63 3.28 -18.62 5.10
N ILE A 64 2.43 -17.70 5.55
CA ILE A 64 2.57 -16.90 6.75
C ILE A 64 1.60 -17.45 7.78
N THR A 65 2.11 -17.55 8.99
CA THR A 65 1.49 -18.18 10.14
C THR A 65 1.68 -17.25 11.33
N GLY A 66 0.76 -17.24 12.29
CA GLY A 66 0.78 -16.27 13.39
C GLY A 66 0.14 -14.93 13.03
N MET A 67 -0.96 -14.98 12.26
CA MET A 67 -1.86 -13.84 12.03
C MET A 67 -2.93 -13.79 13.11
N LEU A 68 -3.25 -12.62 13.67
CA LEU A 68 -4.40 -12.54 14.58
C LEU A 68 -5.69 -12.85 13.83
N GLN A 69 -6.65 -13.40 14.56
CA GLN A 69 -8.05 -13.28 14.14
C GLN A 69 -8.35 -11.78 14.05
N TYR A 70 -8.92 -11.33 12.93
CA TYR A 70 -9.24 -9.91 12.62
C TYR A 70 -8.12 -9.02 12.07
N ASN A 71 -7.13 -9.60 11.37
CA ASN A 71 -6.11 -8.81 10.68
C ASN A 71 -6.68 -7.98 9.51
N PHE A 72 -6.15 -6.78 9.35
CA PHE A 72 -6.43 -5.95 8.20
C PHE A 72 -5.57 -6.39 7.01
N ILE A 73 -6.15 -7.15 6.09
CA ILE A 73 -5.49 -7.61 4.87
C ILE A 73 -6.14 -6.92 3.68
N VAL A 74 -5.33 -6.31 2.82
CA VAL A 74 -5.71 -5.88 1.47
C VAL A 74 -4.82 -6.57 0.48
N ALA A 75 -5.45 -7.18 -0.52
CA ALA A 75 -4.79 -7.99 -1.49
C ALA A 75 -5.30 -7.61 -2.88
N ILE A 76 -4.38 -7.13 -3.74
CA ILE A 76 -4.71 -6.49 -5.01
C ILE A 76 -3.99 -7.22 -6.13
N THR A 77 -4.76 -7.77 -7.06
CA THR A 77 -4.21 -8.48 -8.22
C THR A 77 -4.75 -7.89 -9.49
N SER A 78 -3.83 -7.38 -10.32
CA SER A 78 -4.17 -7.08 -11.71
C SER A 78 -4.17 -8.35 -12.55
N ARG A 79 -5.28 -8.56 -13.27
CA ARG A 79 -5.42 -9.55 -14.34
C ARG A 79 -5.52 -8.81 -15.68
N LYS A 80 -5.44 -9.53 -16.80
CA LYS A 80 -5.54 -8.89 -18.13
C LYS A 80 -6.88 -8.21 -18.36
N ASP A 81 -7.94 -8.77 -17.79
CA ASP A 81 -9.31 -8.37 -18.03
C ASP A 81 -9.94 -7.58 -16.88
N HIS A 82 -9.42 -7.65 -15.66
CA HIS A 82 -9.97 -6.94 -14.48
C HIS A 82 -8.92 -6.73 -13.39
N LEU A 83 -9.23 -5.83 -12.44
CA LEU A 83 -8.49 -5.68 -11.19
C LEU A 83 -9.28 -6.34 -10.08
N LYS A 84 -8.69 -7.35 -9.46
CA LYS A 84 -9.26 -8.04 -8.30
C LYS A 84 -8.74 -7.36 -7.04
N VAL A 85 -9.64 -6.91 -6.18
CA VAL A 85 -9.30 -6.29 -4.90
C VAL A 85 -10.08 -7.02 -3.82
N GLU A 86 -9.37 -7.66 -2.90
CA GLU A 86 -9.96 -8.42 -1.80
C GLU A 86 -9.42 -7.88 -0.50
N TRP A 87 -10.30 -7.67 0.48
CA TRP A 87 -9.92 -7.18 1.79
C TRP A 87 -10.79 -7.77 2.90
N ASN A 88 -10.32 -7.70 4.15
CA ASN A 88 -11.01 -8.22 5.35
C ASN A 88 -11.34 -9.73 5.29
N PHE A 89 -10.41 -10.56 4.84
CA PHE A 89 -10.56 -12.02 4.86
C PHE A 89 -9.69 -12.65 5.96
N ASP A 90 -10.17 -13.75 6.56
CA ASP A 90 -9.57 -14.33 7.77
C ASP A 90 -8.20 -14.99 7.55
N LYS A 91 -7.84 -15.33 6.30
CA LYS A 91 -6.61 -16.10 6.00
C LYS A 91 -5.91 -15.66 4.72
N ILE A 92 -4.68 -15.14 4.87
CA ILE A 92 -3.78 -14.77 3.75
C ILE A 92 -3.56 -15.89 2.72
N ASN A 93 -3.59 -17.16 3.15
CA ASN A 93 -3.41 -18.32 2.28
C ASN A 93 -4.60 -18.56 1.34
N GLU A 94 -5.77 -17.99 1.62
CA GLU A 94 -6.97 -18.13 0.78
C GLU A 94 -6.96 -17.14 -0.40
N PHE A 95 -6.10 -16.11 -0.36
CA PHE A 95 -5.95 -15.12 -1.43
C PHE A 95 -5.20 -15.64 -2.65
N ALA A 96 -4.25 -16.57 -2.47
CA ALA A 96 -3.45 -17.07 -3.57
C ALA A 96 -4.30 -17.81 -4.60
N SER A 97 -4.12 -17.48 -5.87
CA SER A 97 -4.83 -18.16 -6.94
C SER A 97 -4.12 -19.44 -7.33
N ASN A 98 -4.88 -20.52 -7.43
CA ASN A 98 -4.40 -21.79 -7.98
C ASN A 98 -4.40 -21.82 -9.52
N ASP A 99 -4.79 -20.72 -10.19
CA ASP A 99 -4.87 -20.66 -11.66
C ASP A 99 -3.53 -20.36 -12.36
N GLY A 100 -2.50 -19.95 -11.62
CA GLY A 100 -1.15 -19.70 -12.15
C GLY A 100 -1.01 -18.49 -13.09
N GLU A 101 -2.08 -17.73 -13.32
CA GLU A 101 -2.11 -16.55 -14.20
C GLU A 101 -1.78 -15.23 -13.46
N GLY A 102 -1.52 -15.32 -12.16
CA GLY A 102 -1.18 -14.20 -11.28
C GLY A 102 0.23 -13.64 -11.44
N THR A 103 0.48 -12.46 -10.85
CA THR A 103 1.83 -11.92 -10.66
C THR A 103 2.44 -12.43 -9.35
N LEU A 104 3.78 -12.49 -9.29
CA LEU A 104 4.48 -12.89 -8.07
C LEU A 104 4.10 -11.97 -6.92
N ILE A 105 3.73 -12.57 -5.78
CA ILE A 105 3.30 -11.78 -4.64
C ILE A 105 4.47 -10.92 -4.14
N ASN A 106 4.18 -9.64 -3.97
CA ASN A 106 5.01 -8.71 -3.22
C ASN A 106 4.13 -7.85 -2.32
N GLY A 107 4.68 -7.32 -1.24
CA GLY A 107 3.87 -6.55 -0.30
C GLY A 107 4.55 -6.25 1.01
N MET A 108 3.85 -5.49 1.83
CA MET A 108 4.29 -5.11 3.16
C MET A 108 3.43 -5.76 4.22
N ILE A 109 4.05 -6.05 5.35
CA ILE A 109 3.40 -6.57 6.54
C ILE A 109 3.85 -5.74 7.73
N TYR A 110 2.88 -5.14 8.40
CA TYR A 110 3.07 -4.42 9.64
C TYR A 110 2.68 -5.31 10.82
N PRO A 111 3.52 -5.39 11.86
CA PRO A 111 3.20 -6.16 13.05
C PRO A 111 2.17 -5.52 13.96
N CYS A 112 1.42 -6.35 14.68
CA CYS A 112 0.58 -5.95 15.79
C CYS A 112 1.42 -5.37 16.92
N ASP A 113 0.88 -4.32 17.53
CA ASP A 113 1.39 -3.72 18.75
C ASP A 113 1.33 -4.71 19.91
N CYS A 114 2.50 -5.11 20.37
CA CYS A 114 2.70 -5.70 21.69
C CYS A 114 2.79 -4.56 22.75
N ILE A 115 1.68 -3.83 23.00
CA ILE A 115 1.43 -2.83 24.09
C ILE A 115 2.08 -1.42 23.91
N PRO A 116 1.44 -0.29 24.33
CA PRO A 116 0.10 0.23 24.06
C PRO A 116 0.24 1.55 23.26
N CYS A 117 0.61 1.52 21.97
CA CYS A 117 0.82 2.75 21.19
C CYS A 117 0.15 2.66 19.81
N GLY A 118 -1.18 2.50 19.82
CA GLY A 118 -2.03 2.84 18.67
C GLY A 118 -2.06 1.82 17.53
N GLU A 119 -3.19 1.81 16.82
CA GLU A 119 -3.34 1.09 15.55
C GLU A 119 -2.30 1.63 14.54
N PHE A 120 -1.81 0.78 13.62
CA PHE A 120 -1.00 1.26 12.49
C PHE A 120 -1.74 2.42 11.82
N PRO A 121 -1.09 3.57 11.53
CA PRO A 121 -1.78 4.77 11.04
C PRO A 121 -2.12 4.67 9.54
N VAL A 122 -2.69 3.53 9.15
CA VAL A 122 -3.26 3.22 7.85
C VAL A 122 -4.69 2.77 8.04
N SER A 123 -5.57 3.26 7.18
CA SER A 123 -6.95 2.77 7.12
C SER A 123 -7.33 2.46 5.70
N CYS A 124 -8.13 1.41 5.54
CA CYS A 124 -8.72 1.03 4.29
C CYS A 124 -10.22 1.19 4.36
N LEU A 125 -10.75 1.89 3.38
CA LEU A 125 -12.15 2.21 3.26
C LEU A 125 -12.60 1.76 1.88
N SER A 126 -13.84 1.30 1.75
CA SER A 126 -14.41 1.12 0.42
C SER A 126 -14.61 2.50 -0.24
N VAL A 127 -14.55 2.55 -1.56
CA VAL A 127 -14.88 3.80 -2.30
C VAL A 127 -16.33 4.24 -2.03
N GLU A 128 -17.25 3.31 -1.82
CA GLU A 128 -18.65 3.62 -1.51
C GLU A 128 -18.80 4.29 -0.13
N ASP A 129 -18.01 3.84 0.85
CA ASP A 129 -17.96 4.46 2.18
C ASP A 129 -17.46 5.90 2.15
N ILE A 130 -16.71 6.31 1.13
CA ILE A 130 -16.24 7.70 0.95
C ILE A 130 -17.30 8.53 0.22
N LYS A 131 -17.94 7.95 -0.80
CA LYS A 131 -18.93 8.64 -1.63
C LYS A 131 -20.21 8.98 -0.87
N ASP A 132 -20.66 8.11 0.03
CA ASP A 132 -21.89 8.33 0.79
C ASP A 132 -21.61 8.83 2.21
N SER A 133 -21.80 10.15 2.40
CA SER A 133 -21.60 10.82 3.68
C SER A 133 -22.42 10.26 4.84
N ARG A 134 -23.50 9.52 4.56
CA ARG A 134 -24.33 8.87 5.59
C ARG A 134 -23.63 7.66 6.20
N PHE A 135 -22.80 6.98 5.41
CA PHE A 135 -22.11 5.75 5.78
C PHE A 135 -20.64 5.96 6.14
N HIS A 136 -20.13 7.19 6.03
CA HIS A 136 -18.79 7.57 6.47
C HIS A 136 -18.37 6.85 7.76
N PRO A 137 -17.37 5.95 7.69
CA PRO A 137 -16.88 5.22 8.85
C PRO A 137 -16.37 6.19 9.92
N SER A 138 -16.35 5.75 11.18
CA SER A 138 -15.90 6.58 12.31
C SER A 138 -14.50 7.17 12.07
N VAL A 139 -13.58 6.36 11.55
CA VAL A 139 -12.22 6.79 11.22
C VAL A 139 -12.22 7.90 10.17
N TYR A 140 -13.00 7.75 9.08
CA TYR A 140 -13.10 8.78 8.05
C TYR A 140 -13.66 10.10 8.60
N LYS A 141 -14.70 10.03 9.43
CA LYS A 141 -15.24 11.20 10.13
C LYS A 141 -14.18 11.88 10.99
N THR A 142 -13.42 11.11 11.78
CA THR A 142 -12.33 11.64 12.60
C THR A 142 -11.29 12.37 11.74
N LEU A 143 -10.90 11.78 10.60
CA LEU A 143 -9.94 12.38 9.68
C LEU A 143 -10.44 13.68 9.04
N ILE A 144 -11.74 13.76 8.71
CA ILE A 144 -12.37 15.01 8.25
C ILE A 144 -12.26 16.09 9.34
N PHE A 145 -12.51 15.73 10.61
CA PHE A 145 -12.41 16.69 11.72
C PHE A 145 -10.97 17.13 11.98
N SER A 146 -10.01 16.22 11.84
CA SER A 146 -8.61 16.47 12.17
C SER A 146 -7.77 17.04 11.01
N LYS A 147 -8.41 17.41 9.88
CA LYS A 147 -7.89 18.09 8.67
C LYS A 147 -6.36 18.18 8.53
N ASN A 148 -5.83 17.70 7.41
CA ASN A 148 -4.39 17.67 7.10
C ASN A 148 -3.57 16.67 7.94
N GLN A 149 -4.24 15.74 8.64
CA GLN A 149 -3.55 14.58 9.23
C GLN A 149 -3.25 13.50 8.21
N VAL A 150 -3.94 13.47 7.07
CA VAL A 150 -3.65 12.52 5.99
C VAL A 150 -2.46 13.00 5.18
N LYS A 151 -1.48 12.12 5.01
CA LYS A 151 -0.18 12.41 4.39
C LYS A 151 -0.08 11.84 2.98
N LEU A 152 -0.83 10.76 2.72
CA LEU A 152 -0.96 10.12 1.43
C LEU A 152 -2.29 9.39 1.35
N ALA A 153 -2.98 9.50 0.22
CA ALA A 153 -4.09 8.62 -0.13
C ALA A 153 -3.74 7.80 -1.37
N ILE A 154 -4.19 6.54 -1.42
CA ILE A 154 -4.07 5.67 -2.59
C ILE A 154 -5.46 5.14 -2.92
N VAL A 155 -6.01 5.59 -4.04
CA VAL A 155 -7.33 5.17 -4.54
C VAL A 155 -7.11 4.07 -5.56
N ILE A 156 -7.64 2.88 -5.28
CA ILE A 156 -7.51 1.69 -6.11
C ILE A 156 -8.90 1.29 -6.58
N SER A 157 -9.17 1.51 -7.86
CA SER A 157 -10.48 1.25 -8.46
C SER A 157 -10.40 0.20 -9.56
N GLY A 158 -11.16 -0.88 -9.39
CA GLY A 158 -11.50 -1.81 -10.47
C GLY A 158 -12.71 -1.30 -11.23
N SER A 159 -13.43 -2.17 -11.96
CA SER A 159 -14.84 -1.87 -12.26
C SER A 159 -15.79 -2.86 -11.59
N GLY A 160 -16.42 -2.42 -10.51
CA GLY A 160 -17.56 -3.09 -9.90
C GLY A 160 -18.70 -3.25 -10.90
N GLN A 161 -19.24 -4.47 -10.98
CA GLN A 161 -20.27 -4.87 -11.95
C GLN A 161 -21.59 -4.08 -11.81
N SER A 162 -21.82 -3.39 -10.68
CA SER A 162 -23.04 -2.64 -10.39
C SER A 162 -23.16 -1.32 -11.15
N THR A 163 -22.04 -0.74 -11.59
CA THR A 163 -22.03 0.56 -12.27
C THR A 163 -21.43 0.42 -13.66
N LYS A 164 -22.12 0.89 -14.71
CA LYS A 164 -21.55 1.03 -16.07
C LYS A 164 -20.43 2.09 -16.16
N GLU A 165 -19.93 2.54 -15.02
CA GLU A 165 -18.93 3.60 -14.89
C GLU A 165 -17.53 3.01 -15.00
N LYS A 166 -16.64 3.71 -15.73
CA LYS A 166 -15.23 3.31 -15.85
C LYS A 166 -14.53 3.45 -14.50
N ALA A 167 -13.59 2.54 -14.23
CA ALA A 167 -12.74 2.54 -13.04
C ALA A 167 -12.06 3.90 -12.80
N GLU A 168 -11.50 4.47 -13.89
CA GLU A 168 -10.84 5.78 -13.87
C GLU A 168 -11.75 6.88 -13.34
N ASN A 169 -12.98 6.98 -13.85
CA ASN A 169 -13.93 8.02 -13.43
C ASN A 169 -14.26 7.89 -11.95
N ARG A 170 -14.46 6.66 -11.46
CA ARG A 170 -14.72 6.43 -10.03
C ARG A 170 -13.54 6.83 -9.18
N ALA A 171 -12.32 6.44 -9.56
CA ALA A 171 -11.13 6.82 -8.81
C ALA A 171 -10.94 8.34 -8.75
N LEU A 172 -11.14 9.03 -9.87
CA LEU A 172 -11.04 10.50 -9.96
C LEU A 172 -12.13 11.20 -9.13
N MET A 173 -13.37 10.72 -9.20
CA MET A 173 -14.46 11.25 -8.36
C MET A 173 -14.17 11.06 -6.87
N THR A 174 -13.67 9.88 -6.47
CA THR A 174 -13.26 9.62 -5.09
C THR A 174 -12.13 10.56 -4.66
N ALA A 175 -11.12 10.76 -5.52
CA ALA A 175 -10.02 11.67 -5.23
C ALA A 175 -10.49 13.12 -5.04
N GLN A 176 -11.48 13.57 -5.83
CA GLN A 176 -12.10 14.88 -5.64
C GLN A 176 -12.79 15.01 -4.29
N ILE A 177 -13.51 13.98 -3.83
CA ILE A 177 -14.14 13.97 -2.51
C ILE A 177 -13.07 14.03 -1.42
N LEU A 178 -12.04 13.18 -1.51
CA LEU A 178 -10.92 13.16 -0.55
C LEU A 178 -10.19 14.51 -0.50
N ARG A 179 -9.98 15.17 -1.64
CA ARG A 179 -9.39 16.52 -1.71
C ARG A 179 -10.21 17.55 -0.94
N LEU A 180 -11.53 17.52 -1.12
CA LEU A 180 -12.46 18.44 -0.44
C LEU A 180 -12.50 18.19 1.08
N ASP A 181 -12.49 16.92 1.46
CA ASP A 181 -12.67 16.48 2.84
C ASP A 181 -11.38 16.54 3.68
N LEU A 182 -10.25 16.12 3.10
CA LEU A 182 -9.02 15.80 3.83
C LEU A 182 -7.83 16.72 3.53
N GLY A 183 -7.91 17.52 2.46
CA GLY A 183 -6.95 18.59 2.15
C GLY A 183 -5.96 18.25 1.04
N ASP A 184 -4.73 18.76 1.16
CA ASP A 184 -3.80 18.94 0.03
C ASP A 184 -2.84 17.77 -0.20
N MET A 185 -3.05 16.64 0.48
CA MET A 185 -2.18 15.48 0.34
C MET A 185 -2.09 14.99 -1.12
N PRO A 186 -0.97 14.37 -1.51
CA PRO A 186 -0.92 13.64 -2.77
C PRO A 186 -1.91 12.46 -2.73
N ILE A 187 -2.67 12.28 -3.81
CA ILE A 187 -3.60 11.17 -3.98
C ILE A 187 -3.15 10.33 -5.16
N CYS A 188 -2.62 9.14 -4.90
CA CYS A 188 -2.28 8.18 -5.95
C CYS A 188 -3.56 7.59 -6.51
N ILE A 189 -3.69 7.63 -7.84
CA ILE A 189 -4.79 7.03 -8.60
C ILE A 189 -4.26 5.76 -9.24
N VAL A 190 -4.92 4.65 -8.97
CA VAL A 190 -4.65 3.35 -9.58
C VAL A 190 -5.99 2.81 -10.05
N ALA A 191 -6.22 2.78 -11.36
CA ALA A 191 -7.49 2.31 -11.88
C ALA A 191 -7.32 1.37 -13.06
N GLN A 192 -8.16 0.35 -13.11
CA GLN A 192 -8.21 -0.61 -14.20
C GLN A 192 -9.64 -1.09 -14.42
N SER A 193 -10.14 -0.91 -15.64
CA SER A 193 -11.51 -1.31 -15.98
C SER A 193 -11.64 -2.82 -16.15
N ASP A 194 -12.77 -3.39 -15.71
CA ASP A 194 -13.17 -4.76 -16.00
C ASP A 194 -13.73 -4.85 -17.43
N THR A 195 -13.20 -5.79 -18.17
CA THR A 195 -13.54 -6.10 -19.56
C THR A 195 -14.09 -7.52 -19.72
N ARG A 196 -14.34 -8.23 -18.61
CA ARG A 196 -14.99 -9.55 -18.59
C ARG A 196 -16.38 -9.44 -19.22
N LYS A 197 -16.75 -10.45 -20.02
CA LYS A 197 -18.11 -10.56 -20.58
C LYS A 197 -19.11 -10.96 -19.49
N ASN A 198 -20.32 -10.37 -19.53
CA ASN A 198 -21.38 -10.48 -18.52
C ASN A 198 -21.67 -11.90 -17.98
N GLU A 199 -21.51 -12.96 -18.78
CA GLU A 199 -21.75 -14.35 -18.34
C GLU A 199 -20.69 -14.88 -17.36
N LYS A 200 -19.42 -14.44 -17.48
CA LYS A 200 -18.35 -14.75 -16.51
C LYS A 200 -18.35 -13.79 -15.33
N ALA A 201 -18.81 -12.56 -15.54
CA ALA A 201 -18.95 -11.54 -14.50
C ALA A 201 -19.96 -11.99 -13.42
N ASN A 202 -21.13 -12.50 -13.83
CA ASN A 202 -22.20 -12.90 -12.92
C ASN A 202 -21.87 -14.07 -11.95
N LEU A 203 -20.73 -14.74 -12.12
CA LEU A 203 -20.32 -15.89 -11.30
C LEU A 203 -19.19 -15.60 -10.30
N ILE A 204 -18.60 -14.39 -10.31
CA ILE A 204 -17.41 -14.09 -9.50
C ILE A 204 -17.75 -13.08 -8.39
N ASN A 205 -17.73 -13.62 -7.16
CA ASN A 205 -17.63 -13.05 -5.81
C ASN A 205 -18.08 -11.61 -5.55
N LYS A 206 -19.08 -11.48 -4.68
CA LYS A 206 -19.55 -10.26 -3.98
C LYS A 206 -18.48 -9.48 -3.18
N LEU A 207 -17.21 -9.88 -3.22
CA LEU A 207 -16.13 -9.36 -2.37
C LEU A 207 -15.10 -8.50 -3.13
N GLU A 208 -15.20 -8.36 -4.45
CA GLU A 208 -14.34 -7.45 -5.23
C GLU A 208 -14.83 -6.00 -5.06
N GLU A 209 -14.10 -5.21 -4.25
CA GLU A 209 -14.47 -3.82 -3.94
C GLU A 209 -13.33 -2.84 -4.24
N ASP A 210 -13.69 -1.65 -4.75
CA ASP A 210 -12.72 -0.56 -4.88
C ASP A 210 -12.34 -0.05 -3.47
N VAL A 211 -11.05 0.18 -3.24
CA VAL A 211 -10.53 0.55 -1.92
C VAL A 211 -9.76 1.86 -1.94
N VAL A 212 -9.71 2.51 -0.80
CA VAL A 212 -8.86 3.68 -0.53
C VAL A 212 -8.01 3.39 0.69
N LEU A 213 -6.69 3.45 0.50
CA LEU A 213 -5.72 3.41 1.58
C LEU A 213 -5.38 4.84 2.00
N LEU A 214 -5.58 5.16 3.27
CA LEU A 214 -5.24 6.45 3.85
C LEU A 214 -4.08 6.25 4.81
N PHE A 215 -2.97 6.94 4.57
CA PHE A 215 -1.83 7.03 5.50
C PHE A 215 -1.92 8.37 6.23
N TYR A 216 -2.01 8.34 7.55
CA TYR A 216 -2.35 9.52 8.34
C TYR A 216 -1.54 9.61 9.63
N TYR A 217 -1.87 10.55 10.52
CA TYR A 217 -1.10 10.94 11.70
C TYR A 217 0.21 11.70 11.41
N HIS A 218 0.76 12.28 12.48
CA HIS A 218 1.94 13.15 12.41
C HIS A 218 3.24 12.38 12.23
N GLU A 219 3.31 11.14 12.70
CA GLU A 219 4.46 10.24 12.58
C GLU A 219 4.61 9.65 11.17
N ILE A 220 3.69 9.96 10.27
CA ILE A 220 3.78 9.58 8.87
C ILE A 220 4.33 10.74 8.04
N SER A 221 5.33 10.39 7.25
CA SER A 221 5.82 11.22 6.15
C SER A 221 5.57 10.48 4.84
N ALA A 222 5.19 11.20 3.79
CA ALA A 222 5.00 10.60 2.48
C ALA A 222 5.41 11.55 1.35
N SER A 223 5.88 10.98 0.26
CA SER A 223 6.21 11.72 -0.95
C SER A 223 5.93 10.87 -2.18
N THR A 224 5.54 11.51 -3.27
CA THR A 224 5.22 10.84 -4.52
C THR A 224 6.00 11.41 -5.69
N PHE A 225 6.27 10.57 -6.67
CA PHE A 225 6.98 10.91 -7.88
C PHE A 225 6.29 10.23 -9.08
N VAL A 226 5.90 11.02 -10.08
CA VAL A 226 5.31 10.51 -11.32
C VAL A 226 6.37 10.49 -12.41
N VAL A 227 6.58 9.32 -13.03
CA VAL A 227 7.54 9.15 -14.12
C VAL A 227 6.94 9.65 -15.43
N ASP A 228 7.64 10.60 -16.04
CA ASP A 228 7.27 11.30 -17.28
C ASP A 228 8.32 11.13 -18.39
N THR A 229 9.26 10.18 -18.23
CA THR A 229 10.40 9.98 -19.13
C THR A 229 10.67 8.50 -19.36
N LYS A 230 11.06 8.15 -20.60
CA LYS A 230 11.57 6.83 -20.99
C LYS A 230 13.10 6.73 -20.99
N ASP A 231 13.78 7.86 -20.76
CA ASP A 231 15.23 7.93 -20.72
C ASP A 231 15.75 7.61 -19.30
N GLU A 232 16.65 6.62 -19.22
CA GLU A 232 17.20 6.09 -17.98
C GLU A 232 18.04 7.11 -17.21
N GLU A 233 18.87 7.89 -17.92
CA GLU A 233 19.75 8.90 -17.31
C GLU A 233 18.94 10.08 -16.78
N ILE A 234 17.91 10.49 -17.53
CA ILE A 234 16.95 11.51 -17.06
C ILE A 234 16.21 10.99 -15.82
N LEU A 235 15.76 9.74 -15.81
CA LEU A 235 15.08 9.16 -14.65
C LEU A 235 16.00 9.12 -13.42
N ARG A 236 17.24 8.66 -13.58
CA ARG A 236 18.24 8.59 -12.51
C ARG A 236 18.49 9.97 -11.91
N LYS A 237 18.66 10.99 -12.75
CA LYS A 237 18.81 12.38 -12.30
C LYS A 237 17.58 12.86 -11.52
N LYS A 238 16.37 12.62 -12.01
CA LYS A 238 15.14 13.03 -11.34
C LYS A 238 14.93 12.32 -10.00
N PHE A 239 15.30 11.04 -9.89
CA PHE A 239 15.25 10.33 -8.61
C PHE A 239 16.25 10.88 -7.59
N LEU A 240 17.46 11.26 -8.01
CA LEU A 240 18.42 11.94 -7.13
C LEU A 240 17.88 13.30 -6.65
N GLU A 241 17.33 14.11 -7.55
CA GLU A 241 16.70 15.40 -7.21
C GLU A 241 15.48 15.22 -6.28
N TRP A 242 14.72 14.14 -6.45
CA TRP A 242 13.62 13.80 -5.54
C TRP A 242 14.16 13.39 -4.17
N LYS A 243 15.17 12.51 -4.11
CA LYS A 243 15.81 12.05 -2.88
C LYS A 243 16.31 13.19 -2.01
N GLU A 244 16.92 14.21 -2.60
CA GLU A 244 17.43 15.40 -1.87
C GLU A 244 16.31 16.20 -1.17
N LYS A 245 15.06 16.07 -1.63
CA LYS A 245 13.89 16.74 -1.03
C LYS A 245 13.25 15.92 0.10
N LEU A 246 13.69 14.68 0.31
CA LEU A 246 13.13 13.78 1.32
C LEU A 246 13.92 13.91 2.63
N ASN A 247 13.46 14.81 3.50
CA ASN A 247 14.07 15.05 4.82
C ASN A 247 13.86 13.89 5.82
N PHE A 248 12.93 12.99 5.56
CA PHE A 248 12.53 11.94 6.50
C PHE A 248 13.24 10.59 6.33
N LEU A 249 14.07 10.42 5.29
CA LEU A 249 14.69 9.13 4.93
C LEU A 249 15.53 8.50 6.06
N ASN A 250 16.13 9.33 6.92
CA ASN A 250 16.99 8.87 8.00
C ASN A 250 16.22 8.63 9.30
N SER A 251 15.26 9.51 9.63
CA SER A 251 14.46 9.45 10.86
C SER A 251 13.33 8.42 10.80
N HIS A 252 12.93 7.98 9.60
CA HIS A 252 11.79 7.08 9.43
C HIS A 252 12.21 5.69 8.98
N GLN A 253 11.41 4.69 9.33
CA GLN A 253 11.38 3.42 8.62
C GLN A 253 10.59 3.62 7.33
N THR A 254 11.24 3.43 6.19
CA THR A 254 10.68 3.76 4.88
C THR A 254 10.37 2.52 4.05
N PHE A 255 9.33 2.63 3.24
CA PHE A 255 8.92 1.66 2.23
C PHE A 255 8.31 2.40 1.05
N ALA A 256 8.22 1.75 -0.11
CA ALA A 256 7.73 2.37 -1.31
C ALA A 256 6.67 1.51 -2.02
N PHE A 257 5.76 2.19 -2.69
CA PHE A 257 4.85 1.63 -3.68
C PHE A 257 5.27 2.08 -5.07
N HIS A 258 5.16 1.18 -6.04
CA HIS A 258 5.28 1.46 -7.46
C HIS A 258 4.01 1.01 -8.16
N PHE A 259 3.33 1.95 -8.79
CA PHE A 259 2.13 1.69 -9.59
C PHE A 259 2.47 1.95 -11.04
N THR A 260 2.37 0.92 -11.86
CA THR A 260 2.72 1.02 -13.28
C THR A 260 1.76 0.22 -14.15
N MET A 261 1.89 0.40 -15.46
CA MET A 261 1.03 -0.22 -16.47
C MET A 261 1.90 -1.04 -17.42
N ILE A 262 1.32 -2.05 -18.07
CA ILE A 262 2.04 -2.88 -19.04
C ILE A 262 2.71 -2.05 -20.15
N ASN A 263 2.06 -0.96 -20.56
CA ASN A 263 2.54 0.01 -21.56
C ASN A 263 2.96 1.35 -20.91
N GLY A 264 3.59 1.30 -19.73
CA GLY A 264 4.03 2.49 -19.00
C GLY A 264 4.99 3.42 -19.76
N THR A 265 5.13 4.64 -19.27
CA THR A 265 6.03 5.67 -19.83
C THR A 265 7.42 5.66 -19.23
N GLU A 266 7.71 4.75 -18.30
CA GLU A 266 9.01 4.61 -17.65
C GLU A 266 9.94 3.67 -18.44
N PRO A 267 11.27 3.74 -18.22
CA PRO A 267 12.23 2.77 -18.75
C PRO A 267 11.98 1.36 -18.19
N GLU A 268 12.38 0.32 -18.93
CA GLU A 268 12.16 -1.08 -18.50
C GLU A 268 12.90 -1.44 -17.20
N ASN A 269 14.04 -0.80 -16.93
CA ASN A 269 14.84 -0.96 -15.72
C ASN A 269 14.53 0.08 -14.63
N SER A 270 13.36 0.73 -14.65
CA SER A 270 13.02 1.78 -13.69
C SER A 270 13.11 1.34 -12.22
N GLU A 271 12.70 0.11 -11.91
CA GLU A 271 12.82 -0.47 -10.56
C GLU A 271 14.28 -0.67 -10.12
N GLU A 272 15.18 -1.02 -11.05
CA GLU A 272 16.62 -1.15 -10.79
C GLU A 272 17.22 0.23 -10.49
N ILE A 273 16.90 1.23 -11.31
CA ILE A 273 17.34 2.63 -11.10
C ILE A 273 16.81 3.16 -9.76
N PHE A 274 15.56 2.83 -9.39
CA PHE A 274 15.02 3.16 -8.08
C PHE A 274 15.82 2.48 -6.96
N GLY A 275 16.09 1.18 -7.09
CA GLY A 275 16.89 0.41 -6.13
C GLY A 275 18.30 0.95 -5.93
N ASP A 276 18.98 1.35 -7.00
CA ASP A 276 20.29 2.01 -6.96
C ASP A 276 20.24 3.33 -6.17
N THR A 277 19.18 4.11 -6.37
CA THR A 277 19.02 5.42 -5.75
C THR A 277 18.59 5.30 -4.29
N PHE A 278 17.74 4.33 -3.98
CA PHE A 278 17.11 4.09 -2.68
C PHE A 278 17.38 2.66 -2.18
N PRO A 279 18.64 2.27 -1.93
CA PRO A 279 19.02 0.87 -1.68
C PRO A 279 18.41 0.27 -0.41
N ASN A 280 17.95 1.11 0.52
CA ASN A 280 17.39 0.69 1.81
C ASN A 280 15.86 0.78 1.86
N ILE A 281 15.20 1.13 0.76
CA ILE A 281 13.74 1.28 0.71
C ILE A 281 13.15 0.08 -0.03
N PRO A 282 12.44 -0.83 0.67
CA PRO A 282 11.74 -1.92 0.01
C PRO A 282 10.66 -1.39 -0.93
N LEU A 283 10.66 -1.88 -2.17
CA LEU A 283 9.74 -1.46 -3.22
C LEU A 283 8.68 -2.55 -3.49
N ASN A 284 7.42 -2.18 -3.31
CA ASN A 284 6.25 -2.99 -3.60
C ASN A 284 5.62 -2.53 -4.92
N THR A 285 5.55 -3.39 -5.93
CA THR A 285 5.06 -3.05 -7.26
C THR A 285 3.70 -3.68 -7.54
N LEU A 286 2.76 -2.86 -8.01
CA LEU A 286 1.55 -3.29 -8.68
C LEU A 286 1.63 -2.88 -10.16
N ARG A 287 1.77 -3.88 -11.03
CA ARG A 287 1.74 -3.71 -12.49
C ARG A 287 0.34 -4.03 -13.03
N LEU A 288 -0.33 -3.02 -13.58
CA LEU A 288 -1.63 -3.16 -14.22
C LEU A 288 -1.47 -3.78 -15.61
N LEU A 289 -2.21 -4.86 -15.87
CA LEU A 289 -2.05 -5.73 -17.04
C LEU A 289 -3.06 -5.47 -18.17
N SER A 290 -3.98 -4.51 -17.98
CA SER A 290 -4.94 -4.11 -19.00
C SER A 290 -4.49 -2.85 -19.73
N ASP A 291 -4.89 -2.72 -21.00
CA ASP A 291 -4.73 -1.49 -21.77
C ASP A 291 -5.70 -0.39 -21.29
N GLN A 292 -6.76 -0.77 -20.57
CA GLN A 292 -7.73 0.16 -19.96
C GLN A 292 -7.38 0.46 -18.49
N SER A 293 -6.10 0.72 -18.28
CA SER A 293 -5.50 1.03 -16.99
C SER A 293 -4.94 2.44 -16.97
N ILE A 294 -4.97 3.07 -15.80
CA ILE A 294 -4.37 4.38 -15.57
C ILE A 294 -3.71 4.39 -14.19
N THR A 295 -2.55 5.04 -14.13
CA THR A 295 -1.90 5.42 -12.88
C THR A 295 -1.56 6.90 -12.93
N GLY A 296 -1.55 7.55 -11.77
CA GLY A 296 -1.20 8.95 -11.67
C GLY A 296 -1.27 9.46 -10.24
N VAL A 297 -0.96 10.73 -10.06
CA VAL A 297 -1.10 11.42 -8.77
C VAL A 297 -1.88 12.71 -8.99
N ASP A 298 -2.96 12.85 -8.22
CA ASP A 298 -3.65 14.10 -8.05
C ASP A 298 -2.95 14.91 -6.94
N TYR A 299 -2.30 16.00 -7.34
CA TYR A 299 -1.77 17.02 -6.44
C TYR A 299 -2.76 18.17 -6.34
N ARG A 300 -2.65 19.00 -5.29
CA ARG A 300 -3.53 20.15 -5.03
C ARG A 300 -3.88 20.96 -6.30
N ASP A 301 -2.86 21.27 -7.10
CA ASP A 301 -3.00 22.21 -8.21
C ASP A 301 -3.05 21.54 -9.58
N HIS A 302 -2.74 20.24 -9.67
CA HIS A 302 -2.63 19.56 -10.95
C HIS A 302 -2.65 18.03 -10.81
N TYR A 303 -3.19 17.36 -11.82
CA TYR A 303 -3.17 15.91 -11.96
C TYR A 303 -2.05 15.49 -12.93
N LYS A 304 -1.19 14.55 -12.51
CA LYS A 304 -0.14 13.97 -13.35
C LYS A 304 -0.40 12.50 -13.62
N ILE A 305 -0.48 12.13 -14.89
CA ILE A 305 -0.65 10.75 -15.35
C ILE A 305 0.73 10.14 -15.64
N GLY A 306 0.93 8.89 -15.25
CA GLY A 306 2.16 8.14 -15.49
C GLY A 306 2.40 7.08 -14.40
N PRO A 307 3.44 6.24 -14.55
CA PRO A 307 3.91 5.37 -13.47
C PRO A 307 4.24 6.19 -12.22
N VAL A 308 3.89 5.68 -11.05
CA VAL A 308 3.98 6.40 -9.78
C VAL A 308 4.87 5.65 -8.82
N TYR A 309 5.83 6.34 -8.22
CA TYR A 309 6.51 5.92 -7.01
C TYR A 309 5.96 6.71 -5.83
N ALA A 310 5.61 6.04 -4.74
CA ALA A 310 5.21 6.67 -3.49
C ALA A 310 6.06 6.12 -2.36
N ILE A 311 6.87 6.96 -1.72
CA ILE A 311 7.64 6.60 -0.51
C ILE A 311 6.82 7.02 0.70
N VAL A 312 6.64 6.10 1.63
CA VAL A 312 6.03 6.33 2.94
C VAL A 312 7.08 6.05 4.00
N GLY A 313 7.16 6.93 5.00
CA GLY A 313 7.99 6.79 6.18
C GLY A 313 7.13 6.74 7.43
N LEU A 314 7.46 5.83 8.34
CA LEU A 314 6.97 5.80 9.73
C LEU A 314 8.09 6.26 10.67
N LEU A 315 7.84 7.26 11.50
CA LEU A 315 8.83 7.83 12.41
C LEU A 315 9.39 6.74 13.34
N LYS A 316 10.73 6.65 13.45
CA LYS A 316 11.38 5.72 14.36
C LYS A 316 11.33 6.24 15.79
N PHE A 317 11.23 5.33 16.76
CA PHE A 317 11.37 5.66 18.17
C PHE A 317 12.72 6.33 18.44
N GLY A 318 12.69 7.41 19.22
CA GLY A 318 13.88 8.21 19.55
C GLY A 318 14.39 9.09 18.42
N SER A 319 13.66 9.19 17.31
CA SER A 319 13.92 10.23 16.31
C SER A 319 13.08 11.45 16.64
N GLU A 320 13.69 12.62 16.67
CA GLU A 320 12.98 13.89 16.68
C GLU A 320 12.67 14.26 15.23
N GLU A 321 11.44 14.70 14.96
CA GLU A 321 11.21 15.54 13.79
C GLU A 321 11.77 16.92 14.14
N ASP A 322 12.72 17.42 13.34
CA ASP A 322 13.05 18.84 13.37
C ASP A 322 11.80 19.60 12.89
N PHE A 323 10.89 19.89 13.82
CA PHE A 323 9.80 20.82 13.60
C PHE A 323 10.42 22.22 13.52
N SER A 324 10.98 22.57 12.35
CA SER A 324 11.26 23.97 12.06
C SER A 324 9.92 24.70 11.99
N GLU A 325 9.66 25.51 13.02
CA GLU A 325 8.51 26.44 13.13
C GLU A 325 8.30 27.34 11.91
#